data_AF-A0A497FWK5-F1
#
_entry.id   AF-A0A497FWK5-F1
#
_cell.length_a   1.000
_cell.length_b   1.000
_cell.length_c   1.000
_cell.angle_alpha   90.00
_cell.angle_beta   90.00
_cell.angle_gamma   90.00
#
_symmetry.space_group_name_H-M   'P 1'
#
loop_
_entity.id
_entity.type
_entity.pdbx_description
1 polymer ?
#
loop_
_entity_poly.entity_id
_entity_poly.type
_entity_poly.pdbx_seq_one_letter_code
_entity_poly.pdbx_strand_id
1 'polypeptide(L)'
;KEWDIFYMHAHAPDHFYHLAINKLDHDPDPNLRKKLAELEKRMYISLDKMVGRILEAVGEDTVVAVSSDHGAVPTEPGSKWISINDILEQAGLLKYKNKENRIVDWSQTKAFEDRSCYIWINLKSRFPDGIVDDKDYEKVRWEVINVLHSYRDPNTGKCPFAFILRREEAIMLGLRGETIGDIVFGFYPEAPGEHGRQITSGEYSIGSMKGLLILSGPGIKKGVILKRQVNIVDVVPTLCYVAGLPVPKDCEGAIIYQALEDKDLHLTKLKKLEEKYRKLEETIRVMRSLTHAY
;
A
#
# COMPACT_ATOMS: atom_id res chain seq x y z
N LYS A 1 -19.15 -17.97 -17.48
CA LYS A 1 -18.20 -17.20 -18.31
C LYS A 1 -16.82 -17.71 -17.98
N GLU A 2 -15.97 -17.93 -18.98
CA GLU A 2 -14.55 -18.12 -18.74
C GLU A 2 -13.97 -16.83 -18.13
N TRP A 3 -13.06 -16.98 -17.19
CA TRP A 3 -12.40 -15.88 -16.49
C TRP A 3 -10.89 -16.14 -16.47
N ASP A 4 -10.09 -15.11 -16.75
CA ASP A 4 -8.62 -15.21 -16.74
C ASP A 4 -8.03 -14.81 -15.39
N ILE A 5 -8.77 -14.04 -14.58
CA ILE A 5 -8.35 -13.54 -13.28
C ILE A 5 -9.53 -13.56 -12.30
N PHE A 6 -9.29 -14.07 -11.11
CA PHE A 6 -10.18 -13.95 -9.96
C PHE A 6 -9.46 -13.21 -8.83
N TYR A 7 -10.10 -12.20 -8.26
CA TYR A 7 -9.60 -11.48 -7.09
C TYR A 7 -10.69 -11.39 -6.04
N MET A 8 -10.28 -11.49 -4.78
CA MET A 8 -11.15 -11.29 -3.63
C MET A 8 -10.38 -10.62 -2.50
N HIS A 9 -11.10 -9.92 -1.63
CA HIS A 9 -10.54 -9.27 -0.46
C HIS A 9 -11.24 -9.79 0.79
N ALA A 10 -10.45 -10.24 1.78
CA ALA A 10 -10.95 -10.60 3.10
C ALA A 10 -10.66 -9.46 4.09
N HIS A 11 -11.70 -8.70 4.43
CA HIS A 11 -11.59 -7.50 5.27
C HIS A 11 -11.54 -7.77 6.78
N ALA A 12 -11.66 -9.04 7.20
CA ALA A 12 -11.79 -9.41 8.60
C ALA A 12 -10.59 -9.01 9.48
N PRO A 13 -9.31 -9.15 9.05
CA PRO A 13 -8.16 -8.70 9.83
C PRO A 13 -8.20 -7.20 10.15
N ASP A 14 -8.53 -6.37 9.17
CA ASP A 14 -8.60 -4.91 9.32
C ASP A 14 -9.64 -4.51 10.39
N HIS A 15 -10.86 -5.03 10.30
CA HIS A 15 -11.90 -4.80 11.30
C HIS A 15 -11.49 -5.29 12.69
N PHE A 16 -10.82 -6.45 12.77
CA PHE A 16 -10.32 -6.97 14.02
C PHE A 16 -9.28 -6.03 14.64
N TYR A 17 -8.29 -5.57 13.87
CA TYR A 17 -7.22 -4.75 14.38
C TYR A 17 -7.70 -3.35 14.80
N HIS A 18 -8.61 -2.73 14.06
CA HIS A 18 -9.27 -1.50 14.51
C HIS A 18 -9.95 -1.62 15.88
N LEU A 19 -10.55 -2.78 16.19
CA LEU A 19 -11.29 -2.99 17.43
C LEU A 19 -10.42 -3.50 18.58
N ALA A 20 -9.39 -4.27 18.27
CA ALA A 20 -8.75 -5.15 19.24
C ALA A 20 -7.24 -4.94 19.39
N ILE A 21 -6.49 -4.38 18.43
CA ILE A 21 -5.01 -4.44 18.48
C ILE A 21 -4.42 -3.77 19.73
N ASN A 22 -4.95 -2.61 20.12
CA ASN A 22 -4.52 -1.90 21.33
C ASN A 22 -4.84 -2.70 22.60
N LYS A 23 -6.05 -3.28 22.68
CA LYS A 23 -6.44 -4.11 23.81
C LYS A 23 -5.67 -5.42 23.86
N LEU A 24 -5.39 -6.02 22.71
CA LEU A 24 -4.61 -7.24 22.57
C LEU A 24 -3.19 -7.03 23.09
N ASP A 25 -2.57 -5.90 22.76
CA ASP A 25 -1.21 -5.54 23.16
C ASP A 25 -1.11 -5.19 24.65
N HIS A 26 -1.90 -4.22 25.11
CA HIS A 26 -1.64 -3.54 26.40
C HIS A 26 -2.86 -3.37 27.31
N ASP A 27 -3.96 -4.12 27.13
CA ASP A 27 -5.06 -4.11 28.11
C ASP A 27 -4.57 -4.61 29.49
N PRO A 28 -4.95 -3.92 30.60
CA PRO A 28 -4.51 -4.30 31.94
C PRO A 28 -5.03 -5.68 32.37
N ASP A 29 -6.12 -6.20 31.80
CA ASP A 29 -6.60 -7.56 32.08
C ASP A 29 -5.86 -8.61 31.22
N PRO A 30 -4.96 -9.42 31.80
CA PRO A 30 -4.27 -10.47 31.07
C PRO A 30 -5.22 -11.55 30.52
N ASN A 31 -6.38 -11.76 31.15
CA ASN A 31 -7.37 -12.72 30.64
C ASN A 31 -8.03 -12.22 29.36
N LEU A 32 -8.31 -10.93 29.27
CA LEU A 32 -8.81 -10.32 28.05
C LEU A 32 -7.79 -10.42 26.92
N ARG A 33 -6.51 -10.08 27.18
CA ARG A 33 -5.43 -10.22 26.19
C ARG A 33 -5.32 -11.65 25.66
N LYS A 34 -5.34 -12.65 26.56
CA LYS A 34 -5.35 -14.07 26.16
C LYS A 34 -6.57 -14.44 25.31
N LYS A 35 -7.77 -13.96 25.65
CA LYS A 35 -8.99 -14.20 24.86
C LYS A 35 -8.89 -13.56 23.48
N LEU A 36 -8.33 -12.35 23.37
CA LEU A 36 -8.14 -11.66 22.09
C LEU A 36 -7.11 -12.37 21.22
N ALA A 37 -6.00 -12.85 21.79
CA ALA A 37 -5.00 -13.64 21.07
C ALA A 37 -5.59 -14.97 20.53
N GLU A 38 -6.42 -15.66 21.32
CA GLU A 38 -7.15 -16.85 20.85
C GLU A 38 -8.20 -16.51 19.78
N LEU A 39 -8.82 -15.32 19.83
CA LEU A 39 -9.73 -14.87 18.79
C LEU A 39 -9.00 -14.56 17.49
N GLU A 40 -7.88 -13.82 17.56
CA GLU A 40 -7.00 -13.53 16.42
C GLU A 40 -6.53 -14.83 15.75
N LYS A 41 -6.03 -15.78 16.54
CA LYS A 41 -5.61 -17.09 16.04
C LYS A 41 -6.74 -17.82 15.33
N ARG A 42 -7.96 -17.84 15.89
CA ARG A 42 -9.12 -18.48 15.24
C ARG A 42 -9.54 -17.76 13.96
N MET A 43 -9.43 -16.44 13.90
CA MET A 43 -9.64 -15.67 12.68
C MET A 43 -8.66 -16.12 11.59
N TYR A 44 -7.36 -16.19 11.89
CA TYR A 44 -6.37 -16.65 10.91
C TYR A 44 -6.55 -18.11 10.51
N ILE A 45 -6.94 -19.01 11.43
CA ILE A 45 -7.31 -20.40 11.07
C ILE A 45 -8.50 -20.42 10.09
N SER A 46 -9.47 -19.52 10.26
CA SER A 46 -10.60 -19.40 9.33
C SER A 46 -10.16 -18.90 7.95
N LEU A 47 -9.26 -17.92 7.90
CA LEU A 47 -8.68 -17.40 6.66
C LEU A 47 -7.82 -18.45 5.95
N ASP A 48 -7.02 -19.20 6.70
CA ASP A 48 -6.21 -20.32 6.20
C ASP A 48 -7.09 -21.39 5.54
N LYS A 49 -8.19 -21.80 6.20
CA LYS A 49 -9.19 -22.70 5.60
C LYS A 49 -9.84 -22.14 4.34
N MET A 50 -10.12 -20.84 4.31
CA MET A 50 -10.65 -20.18 3.11
C MET A 50 -9.64 -20.28 1.96
N VAL A 51 -8.36 -19.96 2.20
CA VAL A 51 -7.29 -20.11 1.21
C VAL A 51 -7.17 -21.57 0.77
N GLY A 52 -7.19 -22.54 1.69
CA GLY A 52 -7.17 -23.97 1.36
C GLY A 52 -8.28 -24.38 0.39
N ARG A 53 -9.52 -23.95 0.64
CA ARG A 53 -10.66 -24.23 -0.26
C ARG A 53 -10.52 -23.58 -1.64
N ILE A 54 -9.87 -22.43 -1.73
CA ILE A 54 -9.57 -21.79 -3.02
C ILE A 54 -8.50 -22.61 -3.75
N LEU A 55 -7.44 -23.03 -3.04
CA LEU A 55 -6.38 -23.86 -3.62
C LEU A 55 -6.89 -25.22 -4.11
N GLU A 56 -7.89 -25.82 -3.44
CA GLU A 56 -8.56 -27.05 -3.89
C GLU A 56 -9.42 -26.85 -5.15
N ALA A 57 -9.88 -25.62 -5.41
CA ALA A 57 -10.78 -25.30 -6.51
C ALA A 57 -10.06 -24.82 -7.79
N VAL A 58 -8.82 -24.35 -7.67
CA VAL A 58 -8.02 -23.87 -8.82
C VAL A 58 -7.24 -25.02 -9.48
N GLY A 59 -6.98 -24.88 -10.78
CA GLY A 59 -6.21 -25.86 -11.55
C GLY A 59 -4.71 -25.82 -11.23
N GLU A 60 -3.99 -26.90 -11.56
CA GLU A 60 -2.53 -26.98 -11.39
C GLU A 60 -1.76 -25.95 -12.24
N ASP A 61 -2.41 -25.39 -13.26
CA ASP A 61 -1.89 -24.35 -14.15
C ASP A 61 -2.17 -22.92 -13.64
N THR A 62 -2.76 -22.77 -12.45
CA THR A 62 -3.11 -21.47 -11.87
C THR A 62 -1.99 -20.92 -10.99
N VAL A 63 -1.65 -19.64 -11.19
CA VAL A 63 -0.80 -18.88 -10.27
C VAL A 63 -1.67 -18.18 -9.23
N VAL A 64 -1.35 -18.35 -7.95
CA VAL A 64 -2.06 -17.78 -6.82
C VAL A 64 -1.15 -16.81 -6.07
N ALA A 65 -1.69 -15.63 -5.77
CA ALA A 65 -1.07 -14.66 -4.88
C ALA A 65 -1.97 -14.40 -3.67
N VAL A 66 -1.38 -14.42 -2.48
CA VAL A 66 -1.98 -13.85 -1.27
C VAL A 66 -1.15 -12.63 -0.92
N SER A 67 -1.79 -11.46 -0.89
CA SER A 67 -1.12 -10.23 -0.51
C SER A 67 -2.01 -9.42 0.43
N SER A 68 -1.41 -8.58 1.27
CA SER A 68 -2.15 -7.58 2.04
C SER A 68 -1.77 -6.17 1.57
N ASP A 69 -2.75 -5.28 1.61
CA ASP A 69 -2.64 -3.87 1.29
C ASP A 69 -1.83 -3.09 2.32
N HIS A 70 -1.98 -3.47 3.60
CA HIS A 70 -1.14 -2.98 4.69
C HIS A 70 -1.08 -3.99 5.85
N GLY A 71 -0.21 -3.71 6.83
CA GLY A 71 -0.26 -4.31 8.15
C GLY A 71 -0.97 -3.41 9.16
N ALA A 72 -0.77 -3.67 10.45
CA ALA A 72 -1.30 -2.86 11.55
C ALA A 72 -0.34 -2.86 12.74
N VAL A 73 -0.35 -1.76 13.50
CA VAL A 73 0.45 -1.57 14.71
C VAL A 73 -0.42 -1.07 15.86
N PRO A 74 -0.13 -1.44 17.13
CA PRO A 74 -0.78 -0.80 18.27
C PRO A 74 -0.26 0.62 18.47
N THR A 75 -1.05 1.44 19.15
CA THR A 75 -0.67 2.78 19.61
C THR A 75 0.10 2.69 20.93
N GLU A 76 1.10 3.55 21.13
CA GLU A 76 1.82 3.68 22.40
C GLU A 76 0.85 3.98 23.56
N PRO A 77 0.87 3.20 24.66
CA PRO A 77 -0.03 3.40 25.78
C PRO A 77 -0.02 4.83 26.33
N GLY A 78 -1.20 5.39 26.56
CA GLY A 78 -1.37 6.77 27.06
C GLY A 78 -1.35 7.85 25.99
N SER A 79 -1.02 7.52 24.74
CA SER A 79 -1.11 8.46 23.62
C SER A 79 -2.58 8.73 23.25
N LYS A 80 -2.86 9.95 22.76
CA LYS A 80 -4.20 10.36 22.32
C LYS A 80 -4.22 10.69 20.84
N TRP A 81 -5.37 10.53 20.19
CA TRP A 81 -5.53 10.85 18.78
C TRP A 81 -4.97 12.23 18.43
N ILE A 82 -4.10 12.26 17.42
CA ILE A 82 -3.49 13.49 16.92
C ILE A 82 -4.29 13.99 15.72
N SER A 83 -4.91 15.16 15.88
CA SER A 83 -5.64 15.88 14.84
C SER A 83 -4.73 16.93 14.21
N ILE A 84 -4.36 16.76 12.94
CA ILE A 84 -3.51 17.73 12.23
C ILE A 84 -4.21 19.08 12.13
N ASN A 85 -5.51 19.10 11.87
CA ASN A 85 -6.28 20.35 11.83
C ASN A 85 -6.28 21.10 13.17
N ASP A 86 -6.16 20.41 14.30
CA ASP A 86 -6.06 21.07 15.61
C ASP A 86 -4.66 21.66 15.83
N ILE A 87 -3.62 21.00 15.31
CA ILE A 87 -2.24 21.54 15.29
C ILE A 87 -2.20 22.81 14.42
N LEU A 88 -2.81 22.77 13.24
CA LEU A 88 -2.92 23.92 12.34
C LEU A 88 -3.74 25.06 12.95
N GLU A 89 -4.82 24.74 13.67
CA GLU A 89 -5.62 25.74 14.37
C GLU A 89 -4.80 26.46 15.45
N GLN A 90 -4.07 25.71 16.28
CA GLN A 90 -3.22 26.28 17.34
C GLN A 90 -2.13 27.21 16.76
N ALA A 91 -1.64 26.92 15.56
CA ALA A 91 -0.69 27.76 14.85
C ALA A 91 -1.33 28.95 14.10
N GLY A 92 -2.67 29.09 14.11
CA GLY A 92 -3.38 30.14 13.37
C GLY A 92 -3.42 29.93 11.85
N LEU A 93 -3.17 28.70 11.39
CA LEU A 93 -3.22 28.30 9.98
C LEU A 93 -4.59 27.76 9.55
N LEU A 94 -5.38 27.28 10.52
CA LEU A 94 -6.76 26.84 10.35
C LEU A 94 -7.66 27.55 11.36
N LYS A 95 -8.94 27.71 11.04
CA LYS A 95 -9.94 28.20 11.99
C LYS A 95 -11.20 27.37 11.88
N TYR A 96 -11.76 26.95 13.02
CA TYR A 96 -13.10 26.35 13.04
C TYR A 96 -14.18 27.43 13.25
N LYS A 97 -15.29 27.33 12.50
CA LYS A 97 -16.55 28.03 12.83
C LYS A 97 -17.20 27.42 14.06
N ASN A 98 -17.15 26.08 14.14
CA ASN A 98 -17.61 25.30 15.27
C ASN A 98 -16.65 24.12 15.46
N LYS A 99 -15.83 24.18 16.51
CA LYS A 99 -14.80 23.19 16.79
C LYS A 99 -15.38 21.84 17.22
N GLU A 100 -16.46 21.84 18.00
CA GLU A 100 -17.10 20.61 18.49
C GLU A 100 -17.60 19.75 17.32
N ASN A 101 -18.20 20.39 16.32
CA ASN A 101 -18.68 19.73 15.11
C ASN A 101 -17.61 19.67 14.00
N ARG A 102 -16.37 20.10 14.27
CA ARG A 102 -15.25 20.16 13.31
C ARG A 102 -15.59 20.91 12.01
N ILE A 103 -16.44 21.93 12.09
CA ILE A 103 -16.83 22.77 10.95
C ILE A 103 -15.77 23.85 10.73
N VAL A 104 -15.06 23.75 9.62
CA VAL A 104 -13.98 24.69 9.24
C VAL A 104 -14.53 26.03 8.75
N ASP A 105 -13.87 27.12 9.13
CA ASP A 105 -14.05 28.45 8.54
C ASP A 105 -13.09 28.65 7.37
N TRP A 106 -13.56 28.32 6.17
CA TRP A 106 -12.76 28.43 4.95
C TRP A 106 -12.29 29.87 4.67
N SER A 107 -13.08 30.87 5.06
CA SER A 107 -12.73 32.29 4.87
C SER A 107 -11.53 32.77 5.71
N GLN A 108 -11.11 31.96 6.70
CA GLN A 108 -10.01 32.26 7.60
C GLN A 108 -8.99 31.11 7.71
N THR A 109 -9.10 30.09 6.86
CA THR A 109 -8.24 28.90 6.88
C THR A 109 -7.25 28.96 5.72
N LYS A 110 -5.96 28.94 6.04
CA LYS A 110 -4.86 28.95 5.07
C LYS A 110 -4.41 27.55 4.65
N ALA A 111 -4.48 26.59 5.57
CA ALA A 111 -4.10 25.20 5.31
C ALA A 111 -5.02 24.23 6.08
N PHE A 112 -5.24 23.05 5.52
CA PHE A 112 -6.09 22.02 6.12
C PHE A 112 -5.62 20.63 5.73
N GLU A 113 -5.79 19.67 6.64
CA GLU A 113 -5.64 18.26 6.38
C GLU A 113 -6.97 17.67 5.87
N ASP A 114 -6.85 16.85 4.83
CA ASP A 114 -7.92 16.03 4.27
C ASP A 114 -7.36 14.65 3.88
N ARG A 115 -8.17 13.60 4.01
CA ARG A 115 -7.81 12.22 3.65
C ARG A 115 -6.49 11.71 4.27
N SER A 116 -6.40 11.84 5.59
CA SER A 116 -5.48 11.14 6.50
C SER A 116 -4.03 11.61 6.49
N CYS A 117 -3.40 11.79 5.33
CA CYS A 117 -1.97 12.10 5.23
C CYS A 117 -1.63 13.29 4.31
N TYR A 118 -2.64 13.97 3.79
CA TYR A 118 -2.48 15.12 2.90
C TYR A 118 -2.86 16.41 3.57
N ILE A 119 -1.97 17.39 3.49
CA ILE A 119 -2.24 18.76 3.90
C ILE A 119 -2.24 19.63 2.65
N TRP A 120 -3.30 20.40 2.51
CA TRP A 120 -3.58 21.27 1.39
C TRP A 120 -3.41 22.72 1.82
N ILE A 121 -2.84 23.54 0.93
CA ILE A 121 -2.85 24.99 1.07
C ILE A 121 -4.11 25.52 0.39
N ASN A 122 -4.92 26.30 1.11
CA ASN A 122 -6.19 26.84 0.64
C ASN A 122 -5.99 27.99 -0.36
N LEU A 123 -5.43 27.66 -1.53
CA LEU A 123 -5.12 28.56 -2.63
C LEU A 123 -6.36 29.09 -3.34
N LYS A 124 -6.36 30.37 -3.67
CA LYS A 124 -7.39 31.03 -4.49
C LYS A 124 -7.56 30.41 -5.86
N SER A 125 -6.47 29.95 -6.48
CA SER A 125 -6.49 29.32 -7.80
C SER A 125 -7.04 27.89 -7.81
N ARG A 126 -7.08 27.23 -6.65
CA ARG A 126 -7.41 25.80 -6.54
C ARG A 126 -8.75 25.54 -5.85
N PHE A 127 -9.09 26.31 -4.83
CA PHE A 127 -10.27 26.07 -4.01
C PHE A 127 -11.28 27.23 -4.10
N PRO A 128 -12.60 26.94 -4.13
CA PRO A 128 -13.63 27.98 -4.26
C PRO A 128 -13.56 29.06 -3.17
N ASP A 129 -13.27 28.66 -1.94
CA ASP A 129 -13.11 29.54 -0.77
C ASP A 129 -11.63 29.76 -0.42
N GLY A 130 -10.74 29.67 -1.43
CA GLY A 130 -9.31 29.88 -1.29
C GLY A 130 -8.99 31.30 -0.82
N ILE A 131 -8.10 31.43 0.17
CA ILE A 131 -7.69 32.73 0.72
C ILE A 131 -6.21 33.03 0.52
N VAL A 132 -5.40 32.00 0.23
CA VAL A 132 -3.96 32.16 0.01
C VAL A 132 -3.72 32.54 -1.46
N ASP A 133 -3.04 33.66 -1.69
CA ASP A 133 -2.57 34.03 -3.03
C ASP A 133 -1.47 33.08 -3.49
N ASP A 134 -1.43 32.70 -4.77
CA ASP A 134 -0.44 31.77 -5.33
C ASP A 134 1.01 32.18 -5.06
N LYS A 135 1.30 33.49 -5.03
CA LYS A 135 2.63 34.02 -4.68
C LYS A 135 3.07 33.71 -3.24
N ASP A 136 2.11 33.49 -2.35
CA ASP A 136 2.33 33.20 -0.93
C ASP A 136 2.31 31.69 -0.64
N TYR A 137 2.09 30.85 -1.66
CA TYR A 137 2.03 29.39 -1.54
C TYR A 137 3.22 28.81 -0.77
N GLU A 138 4.44 29.12 -1.22
CA GLU A 138 5.67 28.59 -0.60
C GLU A 138 5.84 29.06 0.84
N LYS A 139 5.47 30.31 1.12
CA LYS A 139 5.54 30.88 2.46
C LYS A 139 4.62 30.13 3.42
N VAL A 140 3.36 29.93 3.04
CA VAL A 140 2.38 29.20 3.88
C VAL A 140 2.76 27.72 3.99
N ARG A 141 3.25 27.11 2.90
CA ARG A 141 3.75 25.73 2.90
C ARG A 141 4.88 25.54 3.92
N TRP A 142 5.85 26.44 3.96
CA TRP A 142 6.91 26.40 4.98
C TRP A 142 6.41 26.71 6.39
N GLU A 143 5.42 27.59 6.56
CA GLU A 143 4.78 27.83 7.85
C GLU A 143 4.18 26.54 8.42
N VAL A 144 3.44 25.79 7.59
CA VAL A 144 2.89 24.47 7.95
C VAL A 144 4.02 23.48 8.31
N ILE A 145 5.02 23.33 7.45
CA ILE A 145 6.13 22.37 7.67
C ILE A 145 6.85 22.65 8.99
N ASN A 146 7.13 23.92 9.30
CA ASN A 146 7.79 24.33 10.53
C ASN A 146 6.94 24.03 11.77
N VAL A 147 5.62 24.24 11.68
CA VAL A 147 4.67 23.90 12.75
C VAL A 147 4.71 22.39 13.03
N LEU A 148 4.66 21.55 11.99
CA LEU A 148 4.68 20.09 12.16
C LEU A 148 6.03 19.59 12.72
N HIS A 149 7.16 20.12 12.26
CA HIS A 149 8.48 19.77 12.81
C HIS A 149 8.65 20.18 14.27
N SER A 150 8.03 21.29 14.68
CA SER A 150 8.10 21.81 16.04
C SER A 150 7.11 21.13 16.99
N TYR A 151 6.09 20.46 16.45
CA TYR A 151 5.07 19.80 17.25
C TYR A 151 5.67 18.68 18.11
N ARG A 152 5.25 18.66 19.38
CA ARG A 152 5.48 17.56 20.30
C ARG A 152 4.15 17.16 20.87
N ASP A 153 3.85 15.87 20.86
CA ASP A 153 2.64 15.37 21.50
C ASP A 153 2.70 15.72 23.00
N PRO A 154 1.71 16.45 23.53
CA PRO A 154 1.73 16.88 24.93
C PRO A 154 1.63 15.70 25.93
N ASN A 155 1.19 14.51 25.49
CA ASN A 155 1.07 13.34 26.36
C ASN A 155 2.39 12.58 26.47
N THR A 156 3.13 12.45 25.36
CA THR A 156 4.37 11.65 25.30
C THR A 156 5.64 12.49 25.25
N GLY A 157 5.55 13.77 24.90
CA GLY A 157 6.68 14.66 24.64
C GLY A 157 7.44 14.38 23.33
N LYS A 158 7.01 13.39 22.54
CA LYS A 158 7.69 12.96 21.32
C LYS A 158 7.18 13.68 20.07
N CYS A 159 7.99 13.70 19.02
CA CYS A 159 7.54 14.07 17.68
C CYS A 159 6.90 12.83 17.02
N PRO A 160 5.62 12.88 16.60
CA PRO A 160 4.95 11.72 16.01
C PRO A 160 5.34 11.51 14.53
N PHE A 161 5.90 12.50 13.86
CA PHE A 161 6.15 12.47 12.41
C PHE A 161 7.45 11.74 12.07
N ALA A 162 7.34 10.63 11.33
CA ALA A 162 8.47 9.93 10.72
C ALA A 162 9.00 10.69 9.51
N PHE A 163 8.12 11.33 8.74
CA PHE A 163 8.48 12.23 7.66
C PHE A 163 7.42 13.30 7.44
N ILE A 164 7.87 14.44 6.92
CA ILE A 164 7.05 15.54 6.41
C ILE A 164 7.69 15.91 5.07
N LEU A 165 6.98 15.67 3.98
CA LEU A 165 7.47 15.82 2.61
C LEU A 165 6.61 16.82 1.87
N ARG A 166 7.23 17.64 1.03
CA ARG A 166 6.50 18.40 0.01
C ARG A 166 6.00 17.46 -1.06
N ARG A 167 4.95 17.84 -1.77
CA ARG A 167 4.37 17.02 -2.85
C ARG A 167 5.40 16.57 -3.90
N GLU A 168 6.40 17.40 -4.19
CA GLU A 168 7.46 17.07 -5.16
C GLU A 168 8.43 16.01 -4.63
N GLU A 169 8.59 15.94 -3.31
CA GLU A 169 9.45 14.96 -2.63
C GLU A 169 8.71 13.62 -2.44
N ALA A 170 7.40 13.67 -2.23
CA ALA A 170 6.54 12.49 -2.05
C ALA A 170 6.53 11.53 -3.25
N ILE A 171 7.07 11.94 -4.41
CA ILE A 171 7.32 11.07 -5.57
C ILE A 171 8.17 9.85 -5.17
N MET A 172 9.07 9.99 -4.19
CA MET A 172 9.86 8.86 -3.67
C MET A 172 9.01 7.74 -3.05
N LEU A 173 7.77 8.06 -2.66
CA LEU A 173 6.78 7.13 -2.10
C LEU A 173 5.76 6.66 -3.16
N GLY A 174 5.97 7.00 -4.43
CA GLY A 174 5.03 6.74 -5.51
C GLY A 174 3.85 7.73 -5.58
N LEU A 175 3.82 8.74 -4.71
CA LEU A 175 2.73 9.72 -4.65
C LEU A 175 3.02 10.89 -5.59
N ARG A 176 2.22 11.02 -6.65
CA ARG A 176 2.38 12.06 -7.68
C ARG A 176 1.04 12.49 -8.26
N GLY A 177 1.05 13.61 -8.99
CA GLY A 177 -0.13 14.14 -9.69
C GLY A 177 -0.94 15.13 -8.85
N GLU A 178 -2.04 15.60 -9.43
CA GLU A 178 -2.83 16.72 -8.89
C GLU A 178 -3.64 16.37 -7.64
N THR A 179 -3.88 15.08 -7.40
CA THR A 179 -4.66 14.54 -6.27
C THR A 179 -3.85 14.40 -4.98
N ILE A 180 -2.57 14.75 -4.99
CA ILE A 180 -1.69 14.69 -3.83
C ILE A 180 -1.65 16.06 -3.14
N GLY A 181 -1.79 16.05 -1.81
CA GLY A 181 -1.69 17.26 -1.00
C GLY A 181 -0.36 17.97 -1.18
N ASP A 182 -0.34 19.27 -0.89
CA ASP A 182 0.85 20.11 -1.00
C ASP A 182 1.97 19.67 -0.06
N ILE A 183 1.59 19.07 1.07
CA ILE A 183 2.46 18.41 2.03
C ILE A 183 1.88 17.02 2.32
N VAL A 184 2.75 16.02 2.35
CA VAL A 184 2.46 14.64 2.72
C VAL A 184 3.23 14.31 3.98
N PHE A 185 2.58 13.73 4.97
CA PHE A 185 3.26 13.31 6.20
C PHE A 185 3.00 11.84 6.50
N GLY A 186 3.87 11.27 7.32
CA GLY A 186 3.72 9.93 7.88
C GLY A 186 4.14 9.92 9.33
N PHE A 187 3.46 9.13 10.14
CA PHE A 187 3.76 8.94 11.54
C PHE A 187 4.72 7.78 11.78
N TYR A 188 5.46 7.85 12.88
CA TYR A 188 6.13 6.70 13.47
C TYR A 188 5.11 5.62 13.85
N PRO A 189 5.49 4.33 13.85
CA PRO A 189 4.56 3.24 14.07
C PRO A 189 3.90 3.26 15.46
N GLU A 190 4.57 3.79 16.48
CA GLU A 190 4.01 3.91 17.83
C GLU A 190 3.00 5.06 18.01
N ALA A 191 2.91 5.96 17.03
CA ALA A 191 2.01 7.11 17.11
C ALA A 191 0.53 6.69 17.01
N PRO A 192 -0.40 7.48 17.57
CA PRO A 192 -1.84 7.19 17.58
C PRO A 192 -2.48 6.78 16.24
N GLY A 193 -3.16 5.64 16.28
CA GLY A 193 -3.84 4.98 15.15
C GLY A 193 -3.18 3.65 14.79
N GLU A 194 -3.91 2.80 14.07
CA GLU A 194 -3.47 1.43 13.80
C GLU A 194 -2.78 1.25 12.43
N HIS A 195 -3.18 2.06 11.44
CA HIS A 195 -2.62 2.11 10.08
C HIS A 195 -3.12 3.37 9.35
N GLY A 196 -2.74 3.51 8.07
CA GLY A 196 -3.16 4.59 7.18
C GLY A 196 -2.32 5.86 7.28
N ARG A 197 -1.79 6.19 8.48
CA ARG A 197 -0.87 7.33 8.68
C ARG A 197 0.55 6.90 9.02
N GLN A 198 0.75 5.67 9.47
CA GLN A 198 2.04 5.13 9.89
C GLN A 198 2.94 4.83 8.69
N ILE A 199 4.25 5.00 8.88
CA ILE A 199 5.26 4.62 7.90
C ILE A 199 5.18 3.11 7.59
N THR A 200 5.18 2.76 6.30
CA THR A 200 4.92 1.39 5.82
C THR A 200 5.99 0.37 6.20
N SER A 201 7.19 0.83 6.54
CA SER A 201 8.28 -0.01 7.06
C SER A 201 8.28 -0.17 8.57
N GLY A 202 7.37 0.52 9.27
CA GLY A 202 7.34 0.62 10.73
C GLY A 202 6.90 -0.66 11.41
N GLU A 203 7.49 -0.94 12.56
CA GLU A 203 7.13 -2.04 13.46
C GLU A 203 7.07 -1.49 14.88
N TYR A 204 6.08 -1.91 15.64
CA TYR A 204 5.94 -1.50 17.03
C TYR A 204 5.21 -2.57 17.85
N SER A 205 5.79 -2.89 19.01
CA SER A 205 5.32 -3.95 19.90
C SER A 205 4.98 -5.25 19.13
N ILE A 206 3.73 -5.70 19.18
CA ILE A 206 3.25 -6.93 18.51
C ILE A 206 2.89 -6.74 17.03
N GLY A 207 2.95 -5.51 16.51
CA GLY A 207 2.45 -5.17 15.17
C GLY A 207 3.54 -4.78 14.17
N SER A 208 3.18 -4.84 12.89
CA SER A 208 4.02 -4.46 11.75
C SER A 208 3.16 -3.84 10.68
N MET A 209 3.62 -2.74 10.07
CA MET A 209 2.98 -2.12 8.91
C MET A 209 3.30 -2.83 7.59
N LYS A 210 4.26 -3.77 7.61
CA LYS A 210 4.68 -4.51 6.42
C LYS A 210 3.53 -5.41 5.95
N GLY A 211 3.19 -5.30 4.67
CA GLY A 211 2.21 -6.18 4.04
C GLY A 211 2.75 -7.60 3.84
N LEU A 212 1.84 -8.56 3.68
CA LEU A 212 2.18 -9.94 3.34
C LEU A 212 2.25 -10.11 1.81
N LEU A 213 3.15 -10.98 1.35
CA LEU A 213 3.14 -11.51 -0.01
C LEU A 213 3.50 -13.00 0.01
N ILE A 214 2.62 -13.84 -0.53
CA ILE A 214 2.84 -15.26 -0.78
C ILE A 214 2.47 -15.51 -2.24
N LEU A 215 3.35 -16.20 -2.96
CA LEU A 215 3.14 -16.60 -4.35
C LEU A 215 3.23 -18.13 -4.43
N SER A 216 2.34 -18.74 -5.21
CA SER A 216 2.31 -20.19 -5.46
C SER A 216 1.81 -20.48 -6.87
N GLY A 217 2.23 -21.59 -7.46
CA GLY A 217 1.79 -22.04 -8.79
C GLY A 217 2.94 -22.21 -9.78
N PRO A 218 2.62 -22.45 -11.07
CA PRO A 218 3.61 -22.70 -12.11
C PRO A 218 4.63 -21.56 -12.28
N GLY A 219 5.91 -21.91 -12.39
CA GLY A 219 6.98 -20.94 -12.63
C GLY A 219 7.38 -20.12 -11.40
N ILE A 220 6.78 -20.37 -10.23
CA ILE A 220 7.13 -19.75 -8.94
C ILE A 220 8.01 -20.70 -8.11
N LYS A 221 9.11 -20.19 -7.55
CA LYS A 221 10.00 -20.97 -6.69
C LYS A 221 9.31 -21.43 -5.42
N LYS A 222 9.55 -22.68 -5.03
CA LYS A 222 9.03 -23.29 -3.81
C LYS A 222 9.99 -23.12 -2.63
N GLY A 223 9.44 -22.87 -1.43
CA GLY A 223 10.21 -22.83 -0.18
C GLY A 223 11.19 -21.67 -0.04
N VAL A 224 10.98 -20.58 -0.80
CA VAL A 224 11.87 -19.41 -0.80
C VAL A 224 11.26 -18.27 0.01
N ILE A 225 12.07 -17.68 0.89
CA ILE A 225 11.77 -16.40 1.54
C ILE A 225 12.52 -15.31 0.78
N LEU A 226 11.79 -14.38 0.18
CA LEU A 226 12.38 -13.23 -0.49
C LEU A 226 13.08 -12.33 0.54
N LYS A 227 14.36 -12.00 0.28
CA LYS A 227 15.16 -11.13 1.14
C LYS A 227 15.21 -9.68 0.68
N ARG A 228 14.83 -9.40 -0.57
CA ARG A 228 14.74 -8.03 -1.09
C ARG A 228 13.45 -7.36 -0.60
N GLN A 229 13.46 -6.03 -0.54
CA GLN A 229 12.22 -5.28 -0.44
C GLN A 229 11.38 -5.51 -1.69
N VAL A 230 10.10 -5.82 -1.49
CA VAL A 230 9.10 -5.92 -2.55
C VAL A 230 8.05 -4.86 -2.26
N ASN A 231 7.67 -4.11 -3.28
CA ASN A 231 6.60 -3.14 -3.18
C ASN A 231 5.30 -3.76 -3.67
N ILE A 232 4.15 -3.33 -3.13
CA ILE A 232 2.85 -3.87 -3.55
C ILE A 232 2.60 -3.70 -5.06
N VAL A 233 3.12 -2.61 -5.65
CA VAL A 233 3.02 -2.35 -7.09
C VAL A 233 3.77 -3.38 -7.95
N ASP A 234 4.72 -4.14 -7.38
CA ASP A 234 5.47 -5.19 -8.08
C ASP A 234 4.63 -6.47 -8.31
N VAL A 235 3.50 -6.63 -7.59
CA VAL A 235 2.68 -7.85 -7.64
C VAL A 235 2.05 -8.02 -9.01
N VAL A 236 1.36 -6.99 -9.52
CA VAL A 236 0.65 -7.03 -10.80
C VAL A 236 1.57 -7.37 -11.99
N PRO A 237 2.69 -6.66 -12.24
CA PRO A 237 3.57 -7.00 -13.37
C PRO A 237 4.18 -8.39 -13.24
N THR A 238 4.42 -8.87 -12.01
CA THR A 238 4.89 -10.23 -11.77
C THR A 238 3.86 -11.27 -12.18
N LEU A 239 2.60 -11.08 -11.78
CA LEU A 239 1.51 -11.99 -12.15
C LEU A 239 1.24 -11.97 -13.65
N CYS A 240 1.22 -10.78 -14.28
CA CYS A 240 1.10 -10.67 -15.73
C CYS A 240 2.25 -11.40 -16.45
N TYR A 241 3.48 -11.23 -15.97
CA TYR A 241 4.64 -11.90 -16.54
C TYR A 241 4.52 -13.42 -16.47
N VAL A 242 4.17 -13.99 -15.31
CA VAL A 242 4.12 -15.46 -15.16
C VAL A 242 2.92 -16.05 -15.89
N ALA A 243 1.76 -15.39 -15.83
CA ALA A 243 0.53 -15.85 -16.49
C ALA A 243 0.53 -15.62 -18.01
N GLY A 244 1.49 -14.87 -18.57
CA GLY A 244 1.50 -14.51 -19.98
C GLY A 244 0.40 -13.52 -20.36
N LEU A 245 -0.02 -12.68 -19.42
CA LEU A 245 -1.05 -11.66 -19.61
C LEU A 245 -0.40 -10.31 -19.97
N PRO A 246 -1.10 -9.44 -20.72
CA PRO A 246 -0.63 -8.09 -20.96
C PRO A 246 -0.48 -7.33 -19.65
N VAL A 247 0.64 -6.61 -19.51
CA VAL A 247 0.86 -5.70 -18.39
C VAL A 247 0.00 -4.44 -18.59
N PRO A 248 -0.68 -3.93 -17.56
CA PRO A 248 -1.41 -2.66 -17.67
C PRO A 248 -0.51 -1.52 -18.15
N LYS A 249 -1.04 -0.63 -19.01
CA LYS A 249 -0.29 0.45 -19.66
C LYS A 249 0.42 1.40 -18.67
N ASP A 250 -0.20 1.61 -17.50
CA ASP A 250 0.27 2.54 -16.45
C ASP A 250 0.94 1.78 -15.28
N CYS A 251 1.37 0.53 -15.51
CA CYS A 251 2.04 -0.27 -14.50
C CYS A 251 3.42 0.31 -14.16
N GLU A 252 3.64 0.63 -12.88
CA GLU A 252 4.90 1.23 -12.41
C GLU A 252 5.81 0.25 -11.68
N GLY A 253 5.28 -0.89 -11.24
CA GLY A 253 6.04 -1.90 -10.51
C GLY A 253 7.01 -2.67 -11.39
N ALA A 254 7.93 -3.39 -10.75
CA ALA A 254 8.89 -4.25 -11.40
C ALA A 254 8.56 -5.74 -11.19
N ILE A 255 8.94 -6.57 -12.16
CA ILE A 255 8.80 -8.03 -12.02
C ILE A 255 9.72 -8.53 -10.90
N ILE A 256 9.17 -9.34 -10.00
CA ILE A 256 9.89 -9.97 -8.89
C ILE A 256 10.63 -11.21 -9.41
N TYR A 257 11.68 -11.03 -10.20
CA TYR A 257 12.44 -12.15 -10.81
C TYR A 257 12.99 -13.15 -9.79
N GLN A 258 13.26 -12.70 -8.56
CA GLN A 258 13.74 -13.55 -7.46
C GLN A 258 12.71 -14.62 -7.07
N ALA A 259 11.41 -14.37 -7.30
CA ALA A 259 10.33 -15.31 -7.04
C ALA A 259 10.18 -16.38 -8.14
N LEU A 260 10.77 -16.16 -9.33
CA LEU A 260 10.55 -17.01 -10.49
C LEU A 260 11.56 -18.15 -10.58
N GLU A 261 11.11 -19.33 -11.02
CA GLU A 261 11.98 -20.48 -11.33
C GLU A 261 12.89 -20.17 -12.52
N ASP A 262 12.31 -19.67 -13.61
CA ASP A 262 13.02 -19.15 -14.79
C ASP A 262 12.70 -17.66 -14.97
N LYS A 263 13.67 -16.80 -14.66
CA LYS A 263 13.54 -15.36 -14.88
C LYS A 263 13.41 -15.01 -16.37
N ASP A 264 13.95 -15.84 -17.25
CA ASP A 264 14.02 -15.65 -18.70
C ASP A 264 12.92 -16.44 -19.43
N LEU A 265 11.85 -16.87 -18.72
CA LEU A 265 10.76 -17.73 -19.21
C LEU A 265 10.31 -17.40 -20.63
N HIS A 266 10.00 -16.14 -20.92
CA HIS A 266 9.49 -15.74 -22.25
C HIS A 266 10.58 -15.71 -23.31
N LEU A 267 11.81 -15.35 -22.95
CA LEU A 267 12.96 -15.44 -23.87
C LEU A 267 13.25 -16.91 -24.22
N THR A 268 13.19 -17.81 -23.25
CA THR A 268 13.34 -19.24 -23.44
C THR A 268 12.22 -19.81 -24.32
N LYS A 269 10.96 -19.40 -24.08
CA LYS A 269 9.81 -19.80 -24.91
C LYS A 269 9.95 -19.30 -26.34
N LEU A 270 10.34 -18.04 -26.54
CA LEU A 270 10.52 -17.43 -27.86
C LEU A 270 11.59 -18.17 -28.67
N LYS A 271 12.78 -18.41 -28.09
CA LYS A 271 13.86 -19.16 -28.75
C LYS A 271 13.40 -20.56 -29.20
N LYS A 272 12.68 -21.27 -28.33
CA LYS A 272 12.11 -22.60 -28.67
C LYS A 272 11.09 -22.51 -29.81
N LEU A 273 10.30 -21.45 -29.87
CA LEU A 273 9.31 -21.24 -30.92
C LEU A 273 9.98 -20.91 -32.25
N GLU A 274 10.98 -20.03 -32.25
CA GLU A 274 11.80 -19.70 -33.43
C GLU A 274 12.51 -20.93 -34.00
N GLU A 275 13.07 -21.79 -33.15
CA GLU A 275 13.68 -23.05 -33.59
C GLU A 275 12.68 -24.02 -34.21
N LYS A 276 11.48 -24.14 -33.62
CA LYS A 276 10.40 -24.96 -34.18
C LYS A 276 9.91 -24.41 -35.52
N TYR A 277 9.77 -23.10 -35.61
CA TYR A 277 9.37 -22.41 -36.83
C TYR A 277 10.37 -22.67 -37.96
N ARG A 278 11.67 -22.50 -37.71
CA ARG A 278 12.73 -22.80 -38.69
C ARG A 278 12.69 -24.24 -39.19
N LYS A 279 12.52 -25.21 -38.27
CA LYS A 279 12.40 -26.64 -38.65
C LYS A 279 11.16 -26.92 -39.51
N LEU A 280 10.05 -26.24 -39.22
CA LEU A 280 8.82 -26.36 -39.98
C LEU A 280 8.98 -25.79 -41.40
N GLU A 281 9.62 -24.63 -41.53
CA GLU A 281 9.94 -24.03 -42.83
C GLU A 281 10.83 -24.93 -43.69
N GLU A 282 11.88 -25.51 -43.09
CA GLU A 282 12.75 -26.48 -43.78
C GLU A 282 11.96 -27.70 -44.25
N THR A 283 11.09 -28.24 -43.39
CA THR A 283 10.25 -29.39 -43.71
C THR A 283 9.29 -29.10 -44.87
N ILE A 284 8.61 -27.95 -44.85
CA ILE A 284 7.70 -27.50 -45.91
C ILE A 284 8.48 -27.29 -47.22
N ARG A 285 9.67 -26.69 -47.15
CA ARG A 285 10.53 -26.50 -48.33
C ARG A 285 10.92 -27.84 -48.96
N VAL A 286 11.32 -28.81 -48.15
CA VAL A 286 11.65 -30.17 -48.61
C VAL A 286 10.41 -30.84 -49.23
N MET A 287 9.25 -30.80 -48.56
CA MET A 287 8.02 -31.37 -49.11
C MET A 287 7.62 -30.76 -50.47
N ARG A 288 7.67 -29.42 -50.60
CA ARG A 288 7.39 -28.75 -51.89
C ARG A 288 8.35 -29.17 -53.00
N SER A 289 9.62 -29.37 -52.69
CA SER A 289 10.60 -29.85 -53.67
C SER A 289 10.35 -31.30 -54.12
N LEU A 290 9.70 -32.12 -53.30
CA LEU A 290 9.38 -33.52 -53.62
C LEU A 290 8.06 -33.65 -54.39
N THR A 291 7.07 -32.80 -54.15
CA THR A 291 5.73 -32.93 -54.75
C THR A 291 5.58 -32.31 -56.14
N HIS A 292 6.60 -31.64 -56.70
CA HIS A 292 6.55 -30.98 -58.03
C HIS A 292 5.32 -30.08 -58.26
N ALA A 293 4.67 -29.62 -57.18
CA ALA A 293 3.59 -28.66 -57.25
C ALA A 293 4.21 -27.25 -57.29
N TYR A 294 4.38 -26.73 -58.50
CA TYR A 294 4.63 -25.30 -58.77
C TYR A 294 3.36 -24.48 -58.51
#